data_AF-A0A6J7AGL1-F1
#
_entry.id   AF-A0A6J7AGL1-F1
#
_cell.length_a   1.000
_cell.length_b   1.000
_cell.length_c   1.000
_cell.angle_alpha   90.00
_cell.angle_beta   90.00
_cell.angle_gamma   90.00
#
_symmetry.space_group_name_H-M   'P 1'
#
loop_
_entity.id
_entity.type
_entity.pdbx_description
1 polymer ?
#
loop_
_entity_poly.entity_id
_entity_poly.type
_entity_poly.pdbx_seq_one_letter_code
_entity_poly.pdbx_strand_id
1 'polypeptide(L)'
;MPELIDATVLTMAPQYPELNDEANRIRQIAAGEEAVFLQTLKTGTTIFDDAVQQVKDRGSNTLPGAKAFALHDTYGFPFDLTLEMAAEQGLAVDEDAFRQLMGQQRERAKADARDRKVGLTATTEYRDILQVGGTTEFTGYLEAASDATVIGLLRDGVTVPTAGLGEHVEVILNRSPFYAEAGGQLGDHGRIVTADGGVVEIYDVQVPVPGLFVHRGEVVVGEIVQGAVVTGEVDVARRKAISRAHTATHLIHRAFRERLGDTATQMGSENAPGRIRFDFPNPTPVGALVLQEVEARVNEVLLDDLEVSAQLMTQPEARAMGAMALFGEKYGDQVRVVSVGDWAHELCGGTHALRSGQLGVVTFLSEGSIGTGVRRLEALVGADAYTYLAREHVLVNRLTDLLKAPSEELVERIERTIAALKDAERDLAKVKSAQLVAGIDAIIGEGREIGEVRVWAFEAPAGTSAGDLRELAIKVRGRNRPEIPVVLIGSAITDEKVSMVAAANPRAIELGLTASWLLNIALAGVGGRGGGKDDLAQGGGPEVGGVAKAFALVEAAIAKRQGG
;
A
#
# COMPACT_ATOMS: atom_id res chain seq x y z
N MET A 1 5.38 33.27 5.23
CA MET A 1 6.09 32.83 4.00
C MET A 1 5.67 33.58 2.72
N PRO A 2 4.37 33.83 2.44
CA PRO A 2 3.93 34.39 1.14
C PRO A 2 4.59 35.71 0.73
N GLU A 3 4.78 36.64 1.67
CA GLU A 3 5.40 37.95 1.41
C GLU A 3 6.87 37.83 0.96
N LEU A 4 7.61 36.82 1.45
CA LEU A 4 9.01 36.58 1.06
C LEU A 4 9.11 36.00 -0.35
N ILE A 5 8.15 35.14 -0.71
CA ILE A 5 8.05 34.59 -2.07
C ILE A 5 7.76 35.72 -3.05
N ASP A 6 6.79 36.56 -2.73
CA ASP A 6 6.41 37.69 -3.57
C ASP A 6 7.56 38.68 -3.76
N ALA A 7 8.28 38.99 -2.69
CA ALA A 7 9.48 39.82 -2.76
C ALA A 7 10.58 39.19 -3.63
N THR A 8 10.76 37.87 -3.55
CA THR A 8 11.77 37.14 -4.33
C THR A 8 11.41 37.12 -5.81
N VAL A 9 10.17 36.76 -6.15
CA VAL A 9 9.66 36.76 -7.53
C VAL A 9 9.80 38.16 -8.13
N LEU A 10 9.34 39.19 -7.42
CA LEU A 10 9.44 40.58 -7.89
C LEU A 10 10.89 41.02 -8.14
N THR A 11 11.81 40.66 -7.23
CA THR A 11 13.21 41.10 -7.32
C THR A 11 13.98 40.38 -8.42
N MET A 12 13.66 39.10 -8.67
CA MET A 12 14.41 38.26 -9.61
C MET A 12 13.80 38.18 -11.02
N ALA A 13 12.50 38.48 -11.17
CA ALA A 13 11.79 38.46 -12.46
C ALA A 13 12.47 39.23 -13.61
N PRO A 14 13.17 40.37 -13.41
CA PRO A 14 13.85 41.06 -14.51
C PRO A 14 14.95 40.25 -15.19
N GLN A 15 15.58 39.30 -14.48
CA GLN A 15 16.61 38.40 -15.02
C GLN A 15 16.06 37.00 -15.31
N TYR A 16 14.96 36.62 -14.67
CA TYR A 16 14.30 35.32 -14.78
C TYR A 16 12.79 35.52 -14.98
N PRO A 17 12.34 35.93 -16.19
CA PRO A 17 10.94 36.25 -16.47
C PRO A 17 9.96 35.11 -16.15
N GLU A 18 10.42 33.86 -16.25
CA GLU A 18 9.67 32.66 -15.92
C GLU A 18 9.16 32.62 -14.47
N LEU A 19 9.84 33.30 -13.54
CA LEU A 19 9.38 33.40 -12.15
C LEU A 19 8.08 34.19 -12.04
N ASN A 20 7.88 35.18 -12.91
CA ASN A 20 6.63 35.94 -12.97
C ASN A 20 5.53 35.13 -13.65
N ASP A 21 5.87 34.41 -14.71
CA ASP A 21 4.94 33.54 -15.45
C ASP A 21 4.43 32.38 -14.56
N GLU A 22 5.29 31.83 -13.70
CA GLU A 22 4.94 30.73 -12.77
C GLU A 22 4.60 31.19 -11.34
N ALA A 23 4.48 32.49 -11.07
CA ALA A 23 4.35 33.03 -9.71
C ALA A 23 3.20 32.38 -8.91
N ASN A 24 2.05 32.15 -9.56
CA ASN A 24 0.91 31.50 -8.92
C ASN A 24 1.18 30.05 -8.55
N ARG A 25 1.89 29.30 -9.41
CA ARG A 25 2.31 27.92 -9.14
C ARG A 25 3.29 27.87 -7.98
N ILE A 26 4.29 28.75 -7.96
CA ILE A 26 5.29 28.85 -6.89
C ILE A 26 4.58 29.09 -5.55
N ARG A 27 3.62 30.03 -5.50
CA ARG A 27 2.82 30.29 -4.29
C ARG A 27 2.01 29.08 -3.83
N GLN A 28 1.32 28.40 -4.75
CA GLN A 28 0.50 27.23 -4.40
C GLN A 28 1.34 26.08 -3.84
N ILE A 29 2.48 25.77 -4.49
CA ILE A 29 3.40 24.73 -4.01
C ILE A 29 3.91 25.09 -2.62
N ALA A 30 4.41 26.32 -2.44
CA ALA A 30 4.98 26.73 -1.18
C ALA A 30 3.96 26.78 -0.04
N ALA A 31 2.73 27.22 -0.30
CA ALA A 31 1.64 27.18 0.67
C ALA A 31 1.24 25.73 1.02
N GLY A 32 1.25 24.83 0.04
CA GLY A 32 1.05 23.40 0.26
C GLY A 32 2.12 22.78 1.15
N GLU A 33 3.39 23.04 0.85
CA GLU A 33 4.53 22.61 1.67
C GLU A 33 4.48 23.20 3.09
N GLU A 34 4.09 24.48 3.24
CA GLU A 34 3.88 25.09 4.56
C GLU A 34 2.81 24.35 5.36
N ALA A 35 1.67 24.04 4.74
CA ALA A 35 0.58 23.34 5.40
C ALA A 35 0.99 21.91 5.80
N VAL A 36 1.72 21.20 4.94
CA VAL A 36 2.28 19.87 5.24
C VAL A 36 3.26 19.96 6.40
N PHE A 37 4.18 20.94 6.36
CA PHE A 37 5.17 21.14 7.43
C PHE A 37 4.50 21.47 8.77
N LEU A 38 3.48 22.33 8.79
CA LEU A 38 2.71 22.64 10.00
C LEU A 38 1.98 21.41 10.56
N GLN A 39 1.45 20.55 9.69
CA GLN A 39 0.81 19.30 10.10
C GLN A 39 1.83 18.29 10.64
N THR A 40 3.02 18.22 10.03
CA THR A 40 4.17 17.44 10.51
C THR A 40 4.60 17.91 11.89
N LEU A 41 4.72 19.22 12.11
CA LEU A 41 5.03 19.78 13.42
C LEU A 41 3.98 19.39 14.46
N LYS A 42 2.69 19.59 14.16
CA LYS A 42 1.59 19.24 15.09
C LYS A 42 1.60 17.76 15.49
N THR A 43 1.77 16.88 14.50
CA THR A 43 1.79 15.43 14.72
C THR A 43 3.05 15.01 15.48
N GLY A 44 4.21 15.53 15.06
CA GLY A 44 5.50 15.25 15.70
C GLY A 44 5.57 15.75 17.13
N THR A 45 5.02 16.93 17.45
CA THR A 45 4.89 17.44 18.83
C THR A 45 4.06 16.49 19.69
N THR A 46 2.93 15.99 19.19
CA THR A 46 2.08 15.04 19.94
C THR A 46 2.84 13.74 20.25
N ILE A 47 3.53 13.19 19.25
CA ILE A 47 4.33 11.96 19.40
C ILE A 47 5.52 12.19 20.34
N PHE A 48 6.14 13.37 20.27
CA PHE A 48 7.21 13.77 21.16
C PHE A 48 6.74 13.86 22.62
N ASP A 49 5.60 14.50 22.88
CA ASP A 49 5.02 14.62 24.21
C ASP A 49 4.73 13.25 24.84
N ASP A 50 4.16 12.32 24.05
CA ASP A 50 3.94 10.93 24.47
C ASP A 50 5.26 10.22 24.81
N ALA A 51 6.31 10.43 24.01
CA ALA A 51 7.62 9.84 24.24
C ALA A 51 8.28 10.41 25.51
N VAL A 52 8.15 11.72 25.75
CA VAL A 52 8.60 12.39 26.98
C VAL A 52 7.87 11.85 28.20
N GLN A 53 6.55 11.68 28.13
CA GLN A 53 5.77 11.13 29.24
C GLN A 53 6.22 9.71 29.60
N GLN A 54 6.44 8.85 28.60
CA GLN A 54 6.94 7.49 28.82
C GLN A 54 8.34 7.45 29.45
N VAL A 55 9.20 8.42 29.12
CA VAL A 55 10.55 8.55 29.69
C VAL A 55 10.45 8.98 31.16
N LYS A 56 9.61 9.98 31.45
CA LYS A 56 9.36 10.47 32.82
C LYS A 56 8.71 9.40 33.71
N ASP A 57 7.74 8.65 33.21
CA ASP A 57 7.07 7.55 33.94
C ASP A 57 8.04 6.43 34.35
N ARG A 58 9.13 6.27 33.59
CA ARG A 58 10.20 5.29 33.87
C ARG A 58 11.33 5.85 34.75
N GLY A 59 11.25 7.12 35.15
CA GLY A 59 12.27 7.80 35.94
C GLY A 59 13.59 8.03 35.20
N SER A 60 13.56 8.08 33.86
CA SER A 60 14.73 8.39 33.03
C SER A 60 14.77 9.88 32.68
N ASN A 61 15.98 10.42 32.51
CA ASN A 61 16.21 11.80 32.04
C ASN A 61 16.75 11.86 30.61
N THR A 62 16.69 10.75 29.87
CA THR A 62 17.22 10.64 28.51
C THR A 62 16.16 10.09 27.57
N LEU A 63 15.86 10.84 26.50
CA LEU A 63 15.04 10.40 25.38
C LEU A 63 15.87 9.44 24.51
N PRO A 64 15.43 8.18 24.32
CA PRO A 64 16.17 7.20 23.53
C PRO A 64 16.36 7.65 22.08
N GLY A 65 17.57 7.47 21.53
CA GLY A 65 17.90 7.88 20.17
C GLY A 65 17.02 7.20 19.10
N ALA A 66 16.49 6.00 19.38
CA ALA A 66 15.52 5.33 18.50
C ALA A 66 14.17 6.08 18.39
N LYS A 67 13.73 6.76 19.46
CA LYS A 67 12.50 7.58 19.43
C LYS A 67 12.74 8.90 18.70
N ALA A 68 13.87 9.54 18.94
CA ALA A 68 14.29 10.72 18.18
C ALA A 68 14.49 10.40 16.68
N PHE A 69 15.05 9.21 16.38
CA PHE A 69 15.20 8.71 15.02
C PHE A 69 13.84 8.48 14.36
N ALA A 70 12.87 7.85 15.04
CA ALA A 70 11.53 7.68 14.49
C ALA A 70 10.83 9.01 14.20
N LEU A 71 10.92 10.00 15.11
CA LEU A 71 10.41 11.35 14.92
C LEU A 71 10.95 11.98 13.63
N HIS A 72 12.26 11.88 13.40
CA HIS A 72 12.92 12.44 12.22
C HIS A 72 12.65 11.64 10.94
N ASP A 73 12.96 10.35 10.95
CA ASP A 73 12.96 9.48 9.76
C ASP A 73 11.55 9.11 9.31
N THR A 74 10.67 8.76 10.25
CA THR A 74 9.33 8.26 9.93
C THR A 74 8.31 9.40 9.83
N TYR A 75 8.41 10.40 10.71
CA TYR A 75 7.40 11.45 10.81
C TYR A 75 7.87 12.81 10.27
N GLY A 76 9.13 12.94 9.84
CA GLY A 76 9.68 14.18 9.26
C GLY A 76 9.87 15.32 10.27
N PHE A 77 9.85 15.02 11.57
CA PHE A 77 9.98 16.03 12.62
C PHE A 77 11.46 16.44 12.78
N PRO A 78 11.80 17.76 12.73
CA PRO A 78 13.19 18.19 12.76
C PRO A 78 13.94 17.72 14.02
N PHE A 79 15.14 17.20 13.82
CA PHE A 79 15.98 16.72 14.93
C PHE A 79 16.39 17.88 15.86
N ASP A 80 16.73 19.04 15.29
CA ASP A 80 17.08 20.24 16.07
C ASP A 80 15.93 20.66 17.00
N LEU A 81 14.70 20.63 16.50
CA LEU A 81 13.51 20.92 17.30
C LEU A 81 13.29 19.86 18.40
N THR A 82 13.61 18.60 18.13
CA THR A 82 13.57 17.52 19.14
C THR A 82 14.57 17.78 20.26
N LEU A 83 15.78 18.27 19.95
CA LEU A 83 16.79 18.63 20.93
C LEU A 83 16.34 19.81 21.80
N GLU A 84 15.84 20.87 21.18
CA GLU A 84 15.34 22.06 21.87
C GLU A 84 14.18 21.72 22.83
N MET A 85 13.16 21.01 22.33
CA MET A 85 12.01 20.63 23.13
C MET A 85 12.37 19.65 24.27
N ALA A 86 13.32 18.74 24.04
CA ALA A 86 13.79 17.84 25.10
C ALA A 86 14.49 18.61 26.22
N ALA A 87 15.34 19.58 25.85
CA ALA A 87 16.03 20.43 26.80
C ALA A 87 15.05 21.28 27.64
N GLU A 88 14.01 21.84 27.02
CA GLU A 88 12.94 22.58 27.73
C GLU A 88 12.20 21.70 28.76
N GLN A 89 12.09 20.40 28.48
CA GLN A 89 11.47 19.42 29.38
C GLN A 89 12.44 18.82 30.41
N GLY A 90 13.69 19.29 30.45
CA GLY A 90 14.73 18.81 31.36
C GLY A 90 15.31 17.44 30.98
N LEU A 91 15.17 17.03 29.72
CA LEU A 91 15.64 15.76 29.18
C LEU A 91 16.83 15.96 28.23
N ALA A 92 17.77 15.02 28.25
CA ALA A 92 18.79 14.89 27.20
C ALA A 92 18.30 13.95 26.09
N VAL A 93 18.81 14.09 24.87
CA VAL A 93 18.58 13.11 23.79
C VAL A 93 19.84 12.28 23.60
N ASP A 94 19.68 10.97 23.42
CA ASP A 94 20.79 10.08 23.03
C ASP A 94 21.15 10.29 21.55
N GLU A 95 21.98 11.30 21.29
CA GLU A 95 22.44 11.68 19.95
C GLU A 95 23.30 10.61 19.29
N ASP A 96 24.07 9.85 20.07
CA ASP A 96 24.99 8.83 19.53
C ASP A 96 24.19 7.67 18.93
N ALA A 97 23.16 7.20 19.63
CA ALA A 97 22.24 6.20 19.09
C ALA A 97 21.49 6.73 17.84
N PHE A 98 21.08 8.00 17.84
CA PHE A 98 20.47 8.63 16.66
C PHE A 98 21.42 8.63 15.45
N ARG A 99 22.68 9.06 15.62
CA ARG A 99 23.69 9.10 14.55
C ARG A 99 23.99 7.70 14.01
N GLN A 100 24.04 6.69 14.87
CA GLN A 100 24.22 5.30 14.45
C GLN A 100 23.06 4.82 13.56
N LEU A 101 21.81 5.11 13.93
CA LEU A 101 20.63 4.74 13.15
C LEU A 101 20.58 5.48 11.80
N MET A 102 20.92 6.76 11.77
CA MET A 102 21.08 7.53 10.52
C MET A 102 22.16 6.94 9.61
N GLY A 103 23.27 6.46 10.18
CA GLY A 103 24.32 5.76 9.44
C GLY A 103 23.82 4.46 8.81
N GLN A 104 23.08 3.64 9.58
CA GLN A 104 22.50 2.38 9.09
C GLN A 104 21.43 2.61 8.00
N GLN A 105 20.66 3.68 8.09
CA GLN A 105 19.66 4.04 7.08
C GLN A 105 20.32 4.48 5.77
N ARG A 106 21.39 5.29 5.84
CA ARG A 106 22.21 5.66 4.67
C ARG A 106 22.85 4.46 3.98
N GLU A 107 23.40 3.51 4.75
CA GLU A 107 24.00 2.31 4.17
C GLU A 107 22.96 1.38 3.52
N ARG A 108 21.76 1.24 4.11
CA ARG A 108 20.63 0.53 3.49
C ARG A 108 20.20 1.17 2.16
N ALA A 109 20.05 2.50 2.12
CA ALA A 109 19.71 3.21 0.89
C ALA A 109 20.79 3.06 -0.20
N LYS A 110 22.08 3.02 0.19
CA LYS A 110 23.18 2.74 -0.75
C LYS A 110 23.18 1.29 -1.23
N ALA A 111 22.85 0.33 -0.37
CA ALA A 111 22.73 -1.08 -0.74
C ALA A 111 21.58 -1.29 -1.73
N ASP A 112 20.39 -0.76 -1.46
CA ASP A 112 19.25 -0.80 -2.39
C ASP A 112 19.57 -0.13 -3.73
N ALA A 113 20.31 0.98 -3.72
CA ALA A 113 20.75 1.66 -4.96
C ALA A 113 21.84 0.87 -5.73
N ARG A 114 22.63 0.03 -5.04
CA ARG A 114 23.61 -0.88 -5.66
C ARG A 114 22.94 -2.15 -6.19
N ASP A 115 21.94 -2.68 -5.47
CA ASP A 115 21.19 -3.87 -5.87
C ASP A 115 20.30 -3.60 -7.08
N ARG A 116 19.79 -2.37 -7.24
CA ARG A 116 19.15 -1.90 -8.49
C ARG A 116 20.13 -1.65 -9.65
N LYS A 117 21.44 -1.76 -9.42
CA LYS A 117 22.53 -1.59 -10.40
C LYS A 117 23.36 -2.88 -10.57
N VAL A 118 22.80 -4.05 -10.28
CA VAL A 118 23.47 -5.33 -10.52
C VAL A 118 23.51 -5.61 -12.01
N GLY A 119 24.61 -5.17 -12.62
CA GLY A 119 24.94 -5.31 -14.04
C GLY A 119 26.15 -4.45 -14.40
N LEU A 120 27.05 -4.17 -13.44
CA LEU A 120 28.29 -3.43 -13.67
C LEU A 120 29.30 -4.35 -14.35
N THR A 121 29.04 -4.66 -15.61
CA THR A 121 30.10 -4.73 -16.62
C THR A 121 30.97 -3.48 -16.44
N ALA A 122 32.29 -3.64 -16.37
CA ALA A 122 33.18 -2.49 -16.20
C ALA A 122 32.91 -1.50 -17.35
N THR A 123 32.56 -0.25 -17.03
CA THR A 123 32.22 0.79 -18.02
C THR A 123 33.34 1.00 -19.07
N THR A 124 34.54 0.47 -18.82
CA THR A 124 35.66 0.40 -19.75
C THR A 124 35.35 -0.45 -20.98
N GLU A 125 34.83 -1.67 -20.85
CA GLU A 125 34.59 -2.59 -21.98
C GLU A 125 33.59 -2.00 -22.98
N TYR A 126 32.49 -1.41 -22.49
CA TYR A 126 31.52 -0.73 -23.35
C TYR A 126 32.12 0.47 -24.10
N ARG A 127 33.01 1.23 -23.44
CA ARG A 127 33.68 2.36 -24.08
C ARG A 127 34.68 1.90 -25.14
N ASP A 128 35.39 0.81 -24.89
CA ASP A 128 36.33 0.24 -25.84
C ASP A 128 35.60 -0.29 -27.08
N ILE A 129 34.47 -0.99 -26.89
CA ILE A 129 33.59 -1.42 -28.00
C ILE A 129 33.06 -0.21 -28.77
N LEU A 130 32.56 0.83 -28.08
CA LEU A 130 32.08 2.06 -28.71
C LEU A 130 33.19 2.76 -29.52
N GLN A 131 34.42 2.77 -29.03
CA GLN A 131 35.56 3.41 -29.69
C GLN A 131 35.98 2.66 -30.97
N VAL A 132 35.90 1.32 -30.97
CA VAL A 132 36.33 0.48 -32.10
C VAL A 132 35.19 0.26 -33.10
N GLY A 133 34.00 -0.08 -32.61
CA GLY A 133 32.84 -0.48 -33.41
C GLY A 133 31.87 0.66 -33.74
N GLY A 134 31.98 1.81 -33.09
CA GLY A 134 31.08 2.95 -33.28
C GLY A 134 29.74 2.81 -32.53
N THR A 135 28.84 3.75 -32.78
CA THR A 135 27.49 3.78 -32.19
C THR A 135 26.52 2.83 -32.89
N THR A 136 25.50 2.36 -32.17
CA THR A 136 24.37 1.65 -32.77
C THR A 136 23.40 2.62 -33.44
N GLU A 137 23.12 2.42 -34.72
CA GLU A 137 22.01 3.08 -35.43
C GLU A 137 20.67 2.46 -35.00
N PHE A 138 19.81 3.25 -34.37
CA PHE A 138 18.46 2.79 -34.02
C PHE A 138 17.48 2.95 -35.20
N THR A 139 16.84 1.84 -35.55
CA THR A 139 15.98 1.71 -36.75
C THR A 139 14.53 1.39 -36.41
N GLY A 140 14.27 1.10 -35.13
CA GLY A 140 13.03 0.53 -34.62
C GLY A 140 11.79 1.43 -34.74
N TYR A 141 11.95 2.66 -35.21
CA TYR A 141 10.82 3.52 -35.58
C TYR A 141 10.13 3.08 -36.86
N LEU A 142 10.88 2.48 -37.80
CA LEU A 142 10.38 2.07 -39.11
C LEU A 142 10.46 0.55 -39.30
N GLU A 143 11.43 -0.09 -38.67
CA GLU A 143 11.77 -1.49 -38.90
C GLU A 143 11.47 -2.34 -37.66
N ALA A 144 10.89 -3.53 -37.89
CA ALA A 144 10.74 -4.57 -36.86
C ALA A 144 11.83 -5.65 -36.97
N ALA A 145 12.52 -5.71 -38.09
CA ALA A 145 13.64 -6.59 -38.32
C ALA A 145 14.70 -5.87 -39.16
N SER A 146 15.98 -6.05 -38.83
CA SER A 146 17.07 -5.50 -39.63
C SER A 146 18.34 -6.32 -39.56
N ASP A 147 19.04 -6.36 -40.70
CA ASP A 147 20.38 -6.93 -40.78
C ASP A 147 21.40 -6.00 -40.11
N ALA A 148 22.35 -6.61 -39.41
CA ALA A 148 23.36 -5.95 -38.62
C ALA A 148 24.64 -6.77 -38.53
N THR A 149 25.69 -6.15 -38.02
CA THR A 149 26.95 -6.81 -37.65
C THR A 149 27.12 -6.75 -36.13
N VAL A 150 27.55 -7.86 -35.53
CA VAL A 150 27.92 -7.94 -34.11
C VAL A 150 29.24 -7.18 -33.91
N ILE A 151 29.17 -5.97 -33.38
CA ILE A 151 30.37 -5.15 -33.11
C ILE A 151 30.99 -5.44 -31.75
N GLY A 152 30.21 -5.99 -30.82
CA GLY A 152 30.68 -6.42 -29.51
C GLY A 152 29.88 -7.61 -29.00
N LEU A 153 30.56 -8.50 -28.28
CA LEU A 153 29.96 -9.66 -27.63
C LEU A 153 30.62 -9.81 -26.26
N LEU A 154 29.84 -9.79 -25.20
CA LEU A 154 30.34 -9.97 -23.84
C LEU A 154 29.63 -11.13 -23.14
N ARG A 155 30.36 -11.76 -22.24
CA ARG A 155 29.86 -12.72 -21.26
C ARG A 155 30.38 -12.32 -19.89
N ASP A 156 29.50 -12.20 -18.90
CA ASP A 156 29.83 -11.74 -17.54
C ASP A 156 30.62 -10.42 -17.51
N GLY A 157 30.29 -9.51 -18.44
CA GLY A 157 30.92 -8.21 -18.56
C GLY A 157 32.34 -8.21 -19.12
N VAL A 158 32.77 -9.30 -19.75
CA VAL A 158 34.07 -9.40 -20.44
C VAL A 158 33.85 -9.69 -21.91
N THR A 159 34.57 -8.99 -22.79
CA THR A 159 34.51 -9.24 -24.23
C THR A 159 34.98 -10.66 -24.58
N VAL A 160 34.19 -11.39 -25.38
CA VAL A 160 34.48 -12.75 -25.84
C VAL A 160 34.32 -12.87 -27.36
N PRO A 161 35.11 -13.72 -28.04
CA PRO A 161 35.05 -13.85 -29.49
C PRO A 161 33.84 -14.65 -29.98
N THR A 162 33.34 -15.59 -29.17
CA THR A 162 32.17 -16.44 -29.46
C THR A 162 31.44 -16.79 -28.17
N ALA A 163 30.16 -17.12 -28.28
CA ALA A 163 29.34 -17.70 -27.23
C ALA A 163 28.40 -18.77 -27.80
N GLY A 164 28.20 -19.86 -27.06
CA GLY A 164 27.47 -21.05 -27.49
C GLY A 164 26.18 -21.31 -26.72
N LEU A 165 25.46 -22.36 -27.11
CA LEU A 165 24.20 -22.82 -26.51
C LEU A 165 24.21 -22.80 -24.96
N GLY A 166 23.19 -22.16 -24.39
CA GLY A 166 22.95 -22.04 -22.95
C GLY A 166 23.73 -20.91 -22.26
N GLU A 167 24.55 -20.16 -23.00
CA GLU A 167 25.29 -19.03 -22.44
C GLU A 167 24.47 -17.74 -22.48
N HIS A 168 24.47 -17.00 -21.36
CA HIS A 168 23.95 -15.65 -21.28
C HIS A 168 24.97 -14.65 -21.78
N VAL A 169 24.55 -13.75 -22.66
CA VAL A 169 25.42 -12.83 -23.39
C VAL A 169 24.85 -11.43 -23.48
N GLU A 170 25.74 -10.47 -23.65
CA GLU A 170 25.43 -9.10 -24.04
C GLU A 170 25.93 -8.89 -25.47
N VAL A 171 25.02 -8.69 -26.42
CA VAL A 171 25.29 -8.52 -27.85
C VAL A 171 25.14 -7.04 -28.22
N ILE A 172 26.14 -6.47 -28.88
CA ILE A 172 26.10 -5.10 -29.39
C ILE A 172 26.13 -5.17 -30.92
N LEU A 173 25.17 -4.48 -31.54
CA LEU A 173 25.01 -4.40 -32.99
C LEU A 173 25.37 -3.00 -33.49
N ASN A 174 25.88 -2.88 -34.70
CA ASN A 174 26.07 -1.57 -35.36
C ASN A 174 24.74 -0.89 -35.74
N ARG A 175 23.67 -1.67 -35.91
CA ARG A 175 22.32 -1.22 -36.27
C ARG A 175 21.31 -2.16 -35.61
N SER A 176 20.21 -1.62 -35.08
CA SER A 176 19.24 -2.45 -34.35
C SER A 176 17.81 -1.92 -34.46
N PRO A 177 16.79 -2.81 -34.59
CA PRO A 177 15.38 -2.43 -34.49
C PRO A 177 14.87 -2.44 -33.05
N PHE A 178 15.63 -2.96 -32.08
CA PHE A 178 15.23 -3.06 -30.68
C PHE A 178 15.30 -1.71 -29.99
N TYR A 179 14.18 -1.29 -29.39
CA TYR A 179 14.14 -0.14 -28.50
C TYR A 179 14.75 -0.54 -27.16
N ALA A 180 15.70 0.26 -26.70
CA ALA A 180 16.27 0.12 -25.38
C ALA A 180 15.40 0.82 -24.35
N GLU A 181 15.31 0.28 -23.14
CA GLU A 181 14.51 0.86 -22.06
C GLU A 181 14.86 2.34 -21.81
N ALA A 182 13.88 3.23 -21.98
CA ALA A 182 14.03 4.67 -21.84
C ALA A 182 12.66 5.37 -21.77
N GLY A 183 12.61 6.56 -21.17
CA GLY A 183 11.39 7.39 -21.13
C GLY A 183 10.18 6.69 -20.49
N GLY A 184 10.42 5.75 -19.58
CA GLY A 184 9.39 4.89 -18.98
C GLY A 184 8.95 3.71 -19.84
N GLN A 185 9.32 3.64 -21.12
CA GLN A 185 9.05 2.48 -21.97
C GLN A 185 10.06 1.36 -21.68
N LEU A 186 9.55 0.14 -21.43
CA LEU A 186 10.39 -1.05 -21.28
C LEU A 186 11.10 -1.42 -22.60
N GLY A 187 12.27 -2.02 -22.46
CA GLY A 187 13.04 -2.55 -23.59
C GLY A 187 12.30 -3.64 -24.36
N ASP A 188 12.62 -3.74 -25.64
CA ASP A 188 12.09 -4.80 -26.49
C ASP A 188 12.69 -6.15 -26.17
N HIS A 189 11.89 -7.17 -26.47
CA HIS A 189 12.35 -8.55 -26.55
C HIS A 189 12.32 -8.98 -28.01
N GLY A 190 12.87 -10.15 -28.29
CA GLY A 190 12.88 -10.74 -29.62
C GLY A 190 14.06 -11.67 -29.77
N ARG A 191 14.65 -11.73 -30.97
CA ARG A 191 15.77 -12.63 -31.24
C ARG A 191 16.78 -12.03 -32.18
N ILE A 192 18.03 -12.47 -32.06
CA ILE A 192 19.09 -12.22 -33.02
C ILE A 192 19.41 -13.55 -33.70
N VAL A 193 19.27 -13.59 -35.01
CA VAL A 193 19.46 -14.80 -35.82
C VAL A 193 20.72 -14.65 -36.66
N THR A 194 21.63 -15.62 -36.58
CA THR A 194 22.85 -15.64 -37.39
C THR A 194 22.57 -16.27 -38.76
N ALA A 195 23.40 -15.95 -39.76
CA ALA A 195 23.23 -16.47 -41.13
C ALA A 195 23.30 -18.02 -41.23
N ASP A 196 23.98 -18.68 -40.29
CA ASP A 196 24.11 -20.13 -40.17
C ASP A 196 23.01 -20.77 -39.28
N GLY A 197 22.03 -19.99 -38.81
CA GLY A 197 20.85 -20.46 -38.10
C GLY A 197 20.99 -20.54 -36.57
N GLY A 198 22.05 -19.98 -36.01
CA GLY A 198 22.15 -19.69 -34.58
C GLY A 198 21.12 -18.66 -34.14
N VAL A 199 20.68 -18.76 -32.88
CA VAL A 199 19.61 -17.92 -32.33
C VAL A 199 19.97 -17.51 -30.91
N VAL A 200 19.94 -16.20 -30.67
CA VAL A 200 20.00 -15.59 -29.33
C VAL A 200 18.64 -15.00 -29.01
N GLU A 201 17.97 -15.49 -27.98
CA GLU A 201 16.72 -14.91 -27.47
C GLU A 201 17.04 -13.71 -26.60
N ILE A 202 16.50 -12.55 -26.96
CA ILE A 202 16.72 -11.27 -26.29
C ILE A 202 15.58 -10.99 -25.33
N TYR A 203 15.91 -10.76 -24.06
CA TYR A 203 14.96 -10.49 -22.99
C TYR A 203 15.14 -9.10 -22.35
N ASP A 204 16.17 -8.36 -22.71
CA ASP A 204 16.42 -7.00 -22.21
C ASP A 204 17.30 -6.21 -23.18
N VAL A 205 17.05 -4.90 -23.32
CA VAL A 205 17.86 -4.00 -24.16
C VAL A 205 18.07 -2.68 -23.43
N GLN A 206 19.33 -2.29 -23.26
CA GLN A 206 19.75 -1.17 -22.42
C GLN A 206 20.75 -0.25 -23.14
N VAL A 207 20.87 1.00 -22.67
CA VAL A 207 21.89 1.96 -23.15
C VAL A 207 22.81 2.37 -21.99
N PRO A 208 23.74 1.50 -21.55
CA PRO A 208 24.64 1.82 -20.43
C PRO A 208 25.62 2.95 -20.75
N VAL A 209 25.93 3.16 -22.03
CA VAL A 209 26.74 4.27 -22.55
C VAL A 209 25.97 4.92 -23.70
N PRO A 210 25.86 6.26 -23.77
CA PRO A 210 25.13 6.93 -24.84
C PRO A 210 25.57 6.46 -26.24
N GLY A 211 24.58 6.06 -27.05
CA GLY A 211 24.80 5.57 -28.41
C GLY A 211 25.16 4.08 -28.52
N LEU A 212 25.25 3.33 -27.43
CA LEU A 212 25.53 1.89 -27.45
C LEU A 212 24.33 1.09 -26.95
N PHE A 213 23.68 0.33 -27.84
CA PHE A 213 22.53 -0.51 -27.48
C PHE A 213 23.04 -1.91 -27.15
N VAL A 214 22.81 -2.33 -25.91
CA VAL A 214 23.24 -3.63 -25.39
C VAL A 214 22.04 -4.54 -25.29
N HIS A 215 22.06 -5.63 -26.07
CA HIS A 215 21.01 -6.63 -26.12
C HIS A 215 21.41 -7.80 -25.22
N ARG A 216 20.69 -8.01 -24.12
CA ARG A 216 20.94 -9.12 -23.21
C ARG A 216 20.08 -10.31 -23.60
N GLY A 217 20.70 -11.46 -23.72
CA GLY A 217 20.03 -12.65 -24.20
C GLY A 217 20.70 -13.95 -23.80
N GLU A 218 20.08 -15.04 -24.22
CA GLU A 218 20.59 -16.40 -24.07
C GLU A 218 20.71 -17.04 -25.46
N VAL A 219 21.85 -17.69 -25.73
CA VAL A 219 22.02 -18.47 -26.95
C VAL A 219 21.20 -19.75 -26.83
N VAL A 220 20.12 -19.86 -27.61
CA VAL A 220 19.21 -21.02 -27.55
C VAL A 220 19.45 -22.03 -28.68
N VAL A 221 20.17 -21.62 -29.73
CA VAL A 221 20.58 -22.47 -30.85
C VAL A 221 21.96 -22.02 -31.34
N GLY A 222 22.85 -22.97 -31.61
CA GLY A 222 24.13 -22.70 -32.29
C GLY A 222 25.13 -21.90 -31.45
N GLU A 223 25.84 -21.00 -32.12
CA GLU A 223 26.78 -20.05 -31.53
C GLU A 223 26.60 -18.65 -32.14
N ILE A 224 27.07 -17.62 -31.44
CA ILE A 224 27.18 -16.25 -31.95
C ILE A 224 28.63 -15.79 -31.86
N VAL A 225 29.13 -15.19 -32.93
CA VAL A 225 30.54 -14.80 -33.07
C VAL A 225 30.63 -13.29 -33.27
N GLN A 226 31.62 -12.64 -32.65
CA GLN A 226 31.89 -11.22 -32.90
C GLN A 226 32.26 -11.00 -34.37
N GLY A 227 31.69 -9.97 -34.99
CA GLY A 227 31.85 -9.67 -36.42
C GLY A 227 30.90 -10.43 -37.34
N ALA A 228 30.07 -11.34 -36.83
CA ALA A 228 29.08 -12.04 -37.63
C ALA A 228 28.00 -11.09 -38.15
N VAL A 229 27.47 -11.41 -39.33
CA VAL A 229 26.25 -10.80 -39.87
C VAL A 229 25.04 -11.54 -39.30
N VAL A 230 24.10 -10.77 -38.76
CA VAL A 230 22.92 -11.26 -38.06
C VAL A 230 21.69 -10.47 -38.48
N THR A 231 20.51 -11.05 -38.31
CA THR A 231 19.23 -10.35 -38.42
C THR A 231 18.64 -10.22 -37.01
N GLY A 232 18.48 -8.99 -36.54
CA GLY A 232 17.76 -8.70 -35.30
C GLY A 232 16.27 -8.60 -35.59
N GLU A 233 15.43 -9.32 -34.84
CA GLU A 233 13.98 -9.37 -35.02
C GLU A 233 13.26 -9.10 -33.69
N VAL A 234 12.47 -8.04 -33.61
CA VAL A 234 11.73 -7.70 -32.39
C VAL A 234 10.46 -8.54 -32.26
N ASP A 235 10.05 -8.85 -31.04
CA ASP A 235 8.71 -9.37 -30.75
C ASP A 235 7.69 -8.26 -31.06
N VAL A 236 7.10 -8.34 -32.25
CA VAL A 236 6.13 -7.37 -32.76
C VAL A 236 4.87 -7.30 -31.88
N ALA A 237 4.45 -8.42 -31.27
CA ALA A 237 3.27 -8.44 -30.43
C ALA A 237 3.53 -7.66 -29.13
N ARG A 238 4.68 -7.92 -28.49
CA ARG A 238 5.15 -7.17 -27.32
C ARG A 238 5.33 -5.69 -27.65
N ARG A 239 6.06 -5.36 -28.73
CA ARG A 239 6.28 -3.98 -29.17
C ARG A 239 4.97 -3.22 -29.31
N LYS A 240 4.00 -3.79 -30.02
CA LYS A 240 2.68 -3.16 -30.21
C LYS A 240 1.95 -2.95 -28.89
N ALA A 241 2.06 -3.88 -27.94
CA ALA A 241 1.45 -3.73 -26.61
C ALA A 241 2.08 -2.59 -25.81
N ILE A 242 3.40 -2.46 -25.84
CA ILE A 242 4.14 -1.37 -25.21
C ILE A 242 3.81 -0.04 -25.90
N SER A 243 3.79 0.01 -27.24
CA SER A 243 3.45 1.22 -27.98
C SER A 243 2.03 1.71 -27.69
N ARG A 244 1.06 0.81 -27.48
CA ARG A 244 -0.28 1.17 -27.00
C ARG A 244 -0.24 1.79 -25.61
N ALA A 245 0.48 1.17 -24.67
CA ALA A 245 0.64 1.70 -23.31
C ALA A 245 1.30 3.07 -23.32
N HIS A 246 2.33 3.25 -24.13
CA HIS A 246 3.03 4.53 -24.25
C HIS A 246 2.14 5.63 -24.83
N THR A 247 1.42 5.36 -25.92
CA THR A 247 0.44 6.34 -26.44
C THR A 247 -0.65 6.64 -25.41
N ALA A 248 -1.16 5.64 -24.70
CA ALA A 248 -2.17 5.83 -23.66
C ALA A 248 -1.66 6.69 -22.50
N THR A 249 -0.38 6.58 -22.12
CA THR A 249 0.26 7.46 -21.14
C THR A 249 0.18 8.93 -21.54
N HIS A 250 0.43 9.28 -22.81
CA HIS A 250 0.25 10.66 -23.28
C HIS A 250 -1.21 11.12 -23.19
N LEU A 251 -2.17 10.24 -23.50
CA LEU A 251 -3.59 10.60 -23.38
C LEU A 251 -3.99 10.83 -21.92
N ILE A 252 -3.53 9.96 -21.02
CA ILE A 252 -3.75 10.06 -19.58
C ILE A 252 -3.13 11.36 -19.05
N HIS A 253 -1.89 11.67 -19.43
CA HIS A 253 -1.21 12.88 -19.01
C HIS A 253 -1.98 14.14 -19.46
N ARG A 254 -2.39 14.19 -20.73
CA ARG A 254 -3.19 15.28 -21.26
C ARG A 254 -4.53 15.43 -20.53
N ALA A 255 -5.27 14.34 -20.36
CA ALA A 255 -6.56 14.34 -19.69
C ALA A 255 -6.47 14.74 -18.21
N PHE A 256 -5.42 14.31 -17.50
CA PHE A 256 -5.17 14.77 -16.13
C PHE A 256 -4.89 16.26 -16.08
N ARG A 257 -4.09 16.82 -16.99
CA ARG A 257 -3.84 18.27 -17.01
C ARG A 257 -5.10 19.07 -17.28
N GLU A 258 -5.99 18.58 -18.15
CA GLU A 258 -7.29 19.22 -18.42
C GLU A 258 -8.19 19.27 -17.18
N ARG A 259 -8.09 18.28 -16.27
CA ARG A 259 -8.98 18.15 -15.10
C ARG A 259 -8.37 18.65 -13.78
N LEU A 260 -7.09 18.40 -13.57
CA LEU A 260 -6.35 18.74 -12.34
C LEU A 260 -5.52 20.02 -12.49
N GLY A 261 -5.36 20.52 -13.72
CA GLY A 261 -4.58 21.70 -14.04
C GLY A 261 -3.16 21.39 -14.52
N ASP A 262 -2.48 22.43 -14.98
CA ASP A 262 -1.19 22.33 -15.67
C ASP A 262 -0.05 21.77 -14.81
N THR A 263 -0.22 21.78 -13.48
CA THR A 263 0.76 21.28 -12.52
C THR A 263 0.83 19.77 -12.44
N ALA A 264 -0.19 19.03 -12.93
CA ALA A 264 -0.23 17.56 -12.96
C ALA A 264 0.69 16.97 -14.04
N THR A 265 1.96 17.40 -14.05
CA THR A 265 2.98 16.96 -14.98
C THR A 265 3.52 15.59 -14.61
N GLN A 266 3.90 14.77 -15.59
CA GLN A 266 4.55 13.48 -15.34
C GLN A 266 5.82 13.63 -14.46
N MET A 267 5.89 12.83 -13.40
CA MET A 267 7.08 12.65 -12.54
C MET A 267 7.75 11.29 -12.72
N GLY A 268 7.04 10.33 -13.28
CA GLY A 268 7.51 8.98 -13.53
C GLY A 268 6.50 8.22 -14.36
N SER A 269 6.97 7.29 -15.19
CA SER A 269 6.10 6.43 -15.97
C SER A 269 6.72 5.06 -16.18
N GLU A 270 5.87 4.05 -16.30
CA GLU A 270 6.23 2.70 -16.74
C GLU A 270 5.21 2.25 -17.79
N ASN A 271 5.66 2.05 -19.02
CA ASN A 271 4.89 1.56 -20.14
C ASN A 271 5.31 0.12 -20.43
N ALA A 272 4.56 -0.82 -19.85
CA ALA A 272 4.76 -2.25 -20.02
C ALA A 272 3.71 -2.81 -21.00
N PRO A 273 3.87 -4.05 -21.51
CA PRO A 273 2.82 -4.69 -22.31
C PRO A 273 1.47 -4.68 -21.56
N GLY A 274 0.50 -3.91 -22.08
CA GLY A 274 -0.86 -3.85 -21.54
C GLY A 274 -1.04 -3.10 -20.22
N ARG A 275 0.03 -2.59 -19.60
CA ARG A 275 -0.01 -1.94 -18.27
C ARG A 275 0.73 -0.61 -18.28
N ILE A 276 0.17 0.34 -17.54
CA ILE A 276 0.68 1.69 -17.36
C ILE A 276 0.81 1.97 -15.87
N ARG A 277 1.93 2.57 -15.48
CA ARG A 277 2.00 3.35 -14.24
C ARG A 277 2.32 4.79 -14.59
N PHE A 278 1.58 5.72 -14.03
CA PHE A 278 1.75 7.15 -14.28
C PHE A 278 1.81 7.90 -12.95
N ASP A 279 2.94 8.54 -12.69
CA ASP A 279 3.18 9.30 -11.47
C ASP A 279 3.05 10.79 -11.75
N PHE A 280 2.32 11.49 -10.90
CA PHE A 280 2.05 12.93 -11.04
C PHE A 280 1.99 13.62 -9.68
N PRO A 281 2.33 14.91 -9.60
CA PRO A 281 2.25 15.67 -8.37
C PRO A 281 0.78 15.99 -8.09
N ASN A 282 0.30 15.58 -6.93
CA ASN A 282 -1.01 15.98 -6.42
C ASN A 282 -1.03 15.78 -4.90
N PRO A 283 -1.23 16.84 -4.09
CA PRO A 283 -1.16 16.73 -2.64
C PRO A 283 -2.28 15.88 -2.03
N THR A 284 -3.44 15.79 -2.69
CA THR A 284 -4.63 15.11 -2.18
C THR A 284 -5.05 13.95 -3.08
N PRO A 285 -5.77 12.94 -2.55
CA PRO A 285 -6.40 11.91 -3.39
C PRO A 285 -7.24 12.49 -4.51
N VAL A 286 -7.14 11.89 -5.69
CA VAL A 286 -8.00 12.28 -6.80
C VAL A 286 -9.40 11.74 -6.51
N GLY A 287 -10.41 12.60 -6.58
CA GLY A 287 -11.79 12.18 -6.36
C GLY A 287 -12.24 11.14 -7.40
N ALA A 288 -13.04 10.16 -6.99
CA ALA A 288 -13.50 9.08 -7.86
C ALA A 288 -14.19 9.59 -9.13
N LEU A 289 -14.99 10.65 -9.02
CA LEU A 289 -15.64 11.28 -10.19
C LEU A 289 -14.62 11.85 -11.18
N VAL A 290 -13.55 12.48 -10.69
CA VAL A 290 -12.50 13.04 -11.56
C VAL A 290 -11.74 11.92 -12.27
N LEU A 291 -11.42 10.82 -11.57
CA LEU A 291 -10.81 9.65 -12.20
C LEU A 291 -11.69 9.08 -13.31
N GLN A 292 -13.01 8.96 -13.07
CA GLN A 292 -13.96 8.51 -14.08
C GLN A 292 -14.05 9.46 -15.27
N GLU A 293 -14.05 10.78 -15.04
CA GLU A 293 -14.04 11.78 -16.11
C GLU A 293 -12.76 11.73 -16.96
N VAL A 294 -11.60 11.53 -16.33
CA VAL A 294 -10.32 11.37 -17.03
C VAL A 294 -10.31 10.08 -17.85
N GLU A 295 -10.71 8.95 -17.27
CA GLU A 295 -10.80 7.66 -17.96
C GLU A 295 -11.78 7.73 -19.14
N ALA A 296 -12.96 8.33 -18.95
CA ALA A 296 -13.94 8.53 -20.00
C ALA A 296 -13.37 9.42 -21.12
N ARG A 297 -12.72 10.52 -20.76
CA ARG A 297 -12.12 11.44 -21.73
C ARG A 297 -11.05 10.77 -22.58
N VAL A 298 -10.20 9.94 -21.97
CA VAL A 298 -9.21 9.15 -22.72
C VAL A 298 -9.93 8.24 -23.71
N ASN A 299 -10.94 7.49 -23.28
CA ASN A 299 -11.68 6.56 -24.14
C ASN A 299 -12.48 7.25 -25.26
N GLU A 300 -12.99 8.46 -25.05
CA GLU A 300 -13.58 9.29 -26.12
C GLU A 300 -12.58 9.56 -27.24
N VAL A 301 -11.35 9.95 -26.90
CA VAL A 301 -10.28 10.21 -27.88
C VAL A 301 -9.89 8.94 -28.66
N LEU A 302 -10.08 7.75 -28.07
CA LEU A 302 -9.86 6.49 -28.79
C LEU A 302 -10.91 6.31 -29.90
N LEU A 303 -12.16 6.72 -29.66
CA LEU A 303 -13.25 6.67 -30.64
C LEU A 303 -13.07 7.69 -31.77
N ASP A 304 -12.42 8.82 -31.50
CA ASP A 304 -12.08 9.82 -32.52
C ASP A 304 -11.01 9.32 -33.52
N ASP A 305 -10.31 8.22 -33.20
CA ASP A 305 -9.26 7.59 -34.01
C ASP A 305 -8.25 8.59 -34.59
N LEU A 306 -7.77 9.49 -33.74
CA LEU A 306 -6.80 10.53 -34.07
C LEU A 306 -5.49 9.91 -34.57
N GLU A 307 -4.90 10.53 -35.59
CA GLU A 307 -3.58 10.14 -36.09
C GLU A 307 -2.50 10.43 -35.03
N VAL A 308 -1.57 9.48 -34.89
CA VAL A 308 -0.37 9.65 -34.06
C VAL A 308 0.82 9.85 -34.98
N SER A 309 1.43 11.03 -34.93
CA SER A 309 2.59 11.38 -35.76
C SER A 309 3.82 11.69 -34.91
N ALA A 310 4.99 11.55 -35.51
CA ALA A 310 6.25 11.90 -34.87
C ALA A 310 7.12 12.72 -35.82
N GLN A 311 7.62 13.87 -35.35
CA GLN A 311 8.41 14.80 -36.16
C GLN A 311 9.67 15.23 -35.40
N LEU A 312 10.79 15.34 -36.13
CA LEU A 312 12.00 15.97 -35.62
C LEU A 312 11.94 17.46 -35.92
N MET A 313 12.11 18.28 -34.90
CA MET A 313 12.07 19.74 -35.00
C MET A 313 12.97 20.39 -33.95
N THR A 314 13.14 21.69 -34.04
CA THR A 314 13.88 22.46 -33.03
C THR A 314 13.04 22.68 -31.77
N GLN A 315 13.68 22.90 -30.62
CA GLN A 315 12.96 23.21 -29.38
C GLN A 315 12.02 24.44 -29.48
N PRO A 316 12.38 25.55 -30.16
CA PRO A 316 11.45 26.67 -30.36
C PRO A 316 10.20 26.30 -31.17
N GLU A 317 10.34 25.49 -32.23
CA GLU A 317 9.20 25.01 -33.03
C GLU A 317 8.28 24.12 -32.18
N ALA A 318 8.86 23.20 -31.40
CA ALA A 318 8.11 22.34 -30.50
C ALA A 318 7.31 23.15 -29.47
N ARG A 319 7.94 24.15 -28.84
CA ARG A 319 7.25 25.05 -27.88
C ARG A 319 6.13 25.85 -28.54
N ALA A 320 6.32 26.31 -29.79
CA ALA A 320 5.30 27.05 -30.53
C ALA A 320 4.06 26.19 -30.84
N MET A 321 4.22 24.87 -30.96
CA MET A 321 3.11 23.91 -31.09
C MET A 321 2.46 23.54 -29.76
N GLY A 322 2.92 24.11 -28.65
CA GLY A 322 2.48 23.73 -27.30
C GLY A 322 3.01 22.38 -26.85
N ALA A 323 4.06 21.85 -27.50
CA ALA A 323 4.66 20.59 -27.12
C ALA A 323 5.35 20.71 -25.76
N MET A 324 5.09 19.74 -24.89
CA MET A 324 5.66 19.72 -23.56
C MET A 324 6.98 18.97 -23.51
N ALA A 325 7.94 19.52 -22.79
CA ALA A 325 9.11 18.78 -22.34
C ALA A 325 8.79 18.05 -21.03
N LEU A 326 9.17 16.77 -20.93
CA LEU A 326 9.09 16.02 -19.68
C LEU A 326 10.17 16.52 -18.70
N PHE A 327 9.83 16.63 -17.42
CA PHE A 327 10.69 17.19 -16.38
C PHE A 327 11.90 16.28 -16.11
N GLY A 328 13.11 16.86 -16.07
CA GLY A 328 14.35 16.16 -15.71
C GLY A 328 15.17 15.59 -16.88
N GLU A 329 14.65 15.60 -18.11
CA GLU A 329 15.41 15.16 -19.29
C GLU A 329 16.21 16.30 -19.93
N LYS A 330 17.43 15.98 -20.39
CA LYS A 330 18.27 16.90 -21.16
C LYS A 330 18.01 16.66 -22.65
N TYR A 331 17.40 17.64 -23.30
CA TYR A 331 17.13 17.61 -24.73
C TYR A 331 18.25 18.28 -25.52
N GLY A 332 18.57 17.73 -26.70
CA GLY A 332 19.46 18.36 -27.67
C GLY A 332 18.78 19.49 -28.44
N ASP A 333 19.48 20.05 -29.44
CA ASP A 333 18.95 21.13 -30.28
C ASP A 333 17.78 20.67 -31.16
N GLN A 334 17.79 19.40 -31.57
CA GLN A 334 16.66 18.73 -32.20
C GLN A 334 15.95 17.80 -31.23
N VAL A 335 14.63 17.84 -31.25
CA VAL A 335 13.74 17.04 -30.41
C VAL A 335 12.73 16.30 -31.28
N ARG A 336 12.37 15.09 -30.84
CA ARG A 336 11.29 14.32 -31.44
C ARG A 336 9.99 14.64 -30.70
N VAL A 337 9.03 15.20 -31.41
CA VAL A 337 7.70 15.50 -30.88
C VAL A 337 6.72 14.47 -31.39
N VAL A 338 5.99 13.85 -30.46
CA VAL A 338 4.89 12.94 -30.74
C VAL A 338 3.59 13.71 -30.55
N SER A 339 2.73 13.63 -31.55
CA SER A 339 1.44 14.31 -31.59
C SER A 339 0.32 13.30 -31.71
N VAL A 340 -0.74 13.43 -30.91
CA VAL A 340 -1.99 12.69 -31.07
C VAL A 340 -3.07 13.66 -31.54
N GLY A 341 -3.28 13.71 -32.85
CA GLY A 341 -4.02 14.79 -33.51
C GLY A 341 -3.51 16.16 -33.05
N ASP A 342 -4.45 17.09 -32.89
CA ASP A 342 -4.19 18.41 -32.29
C ASP A 342 -4.41 18.43 -30.76
N TRP A 343 -4.62 17.25 -30.15
CA TRP A 343 -5.07 17.16 -28.76
C TRP A 343 -3.89 17.09 -27.77
N ALA A 344 -2.84 16.35 -28.12
CA ALA A 344 -1.66 16.20 -27.27
C ALA A 344 -0.36 16.28 -28.09
N HIS A 345 0.61 17.03 -27.59
CA HIS A 345 1.94 17.21 -28.18
C HIS A 345 3.00 17.09 -27.08
N GLU A 346 3.89 16.10 -27.19
CA GLU A 346 4.92 15.85 -26.17
C GLU A 346 6.25 15.47 -26.80
N LEU A 347 7.35 15.92 -26.20
CA LEU A 347 8.69 15.46 -26.55
C LEU A 347 8.83 14.02 -26.08
N CYS A 348 8.99 13.09 -27.03
CA CYS A 348 9.06 11.67 -26.72
C CYS A 348 9.91 10.90 -27.73
N GLY A 349 10.89 10.16 -27.22
CA GLY A 349 11.72 9.23 -27.99
C GLY A 349 11.13 7.83 -28.12
N GLY A 350 9.93 7.59 -27.59
CA GLY A 350 9.31 6.26 -27.53
C GLY A 350 8.71 5.77 -28.84
N THR A 351 8.33 4.49 -28.82
CA THR A 351 7.49 3.88 -29.86
C THR A 351 6.02 4.11 -29.55
N HIS A 352 5.21 4.36 -30.57
CA HIS A 352 3.79 4.70 -30.40
C HIS A 352 2.91 3.91 -31.35
N ALA A 353 1.65 3.71 -30.94
CA ALA A 353 0.61 3.29 -31.87
C ALA A 353 0.43 4.35 -32.97
N LEU A 354 -0.06 3.95 -34.14
CA LEU A 354 -0.20 4.86 -35.29
C LEU A 354 -1.47 5.72 -35.23
N ARG A 355 -2.50 5.25 -34.51
CA ARG A 355 -3.74 5.99 -34.27
C ARG A 355 -4.26 5.70 -32.87
N SER A 356 -5.03 6.64 -32.30
CA SER A 356 -5.61 6.47 -30.96
C SER A 356 -6.55 5.26 -30.89
N GLY A 357 -7.32 4.96 -31.95
CA GLY A 357 -8.23 3.81 -31.98
C GLY A 357 -7.52 2.45 -31.89
N GLN A 358 -6.21 2.38 -32.21
CA GLN A 358 -5.42 1.15 -32.08
C GLN A 358 -5.14 0.76 -30.64
N LEU A 359 -5.37 1.65 -29.66
CA LEU A 359 -5.18 1.36 -28.24
C LEU A 359 -6.23 0.37 -27.73
N GLY A 360 -7.43 0.36 -28.32
CA GLY A 360 -8.57 -0.41 -27.81
C GLY A 360 -9.26 0.35 -26.68
N VAL A 361 -9.38 -0.28 -25.51
CA VAL A 361 -9.95 0.35 -24.29
C VAL A 361 -8.82 0.62 -23.29
N VAL A 362 -8.92 1.74 -22.57
CA VAL A 362 -8.07 2.05 -21.41
C VAL A 362 -8.94 1.97 -20.17
N THR A 363 -8.45 1.32 -19.11
CA THR A 363 -9.17 1.30 -17.82
C THR A 363 -8.27 1.53 -16.63
N PHE A 364 -8.79 2.27 -15.64
CA PHE A 364 -8.05 2.63 -14.44
C PHE A 364 -8.26 1.58 -13.35
N LEU A 365 -7.16 1.10 -12.76
CA LEU A 365 -7.21 0.08 -11.72
C LEU A 365 -7.24 0.71 -10.33
N SER A 366 -6.31 1.63 -10.09
CA SER A 366 -6.15 2.25 -8.79
C SER A 366 -5.38 3.55 -8.87
N GLU A 367 -5.64 4.42 -7.90
CA GLU A 367 -4.91 5.65 -7.66
C GLU A 367 -4.44 5.63 -6.19
N GLY A 368 -3.16 5.86 -5.93
CA GLY A 368 -2.62 5.94 -4.57
C GLY A 368 -1.41 6.86 -4.41
N SER A 369 -1.13 7.26 -3.16
CA SER A 369 0.08 8.01 -2.83
C SER A 369 1.31 7.09 -2.82
N ILE A 370 2.42 7.57 -3.38
CA ILE A 370 3.72 6.87 -3.39
C ILE A 370 4.83 7.66 -2.68
N GLY A 371 4.46 8.74 -1.99
CA GLY A 371 5.36 9.68 -1.35
C GLY A 371 4.68 11.03 -1.14
N THR A 372 5.37 11.94 -0.44
CA THR A 372 4.88 13.29 -0.18
C THR A 372 4.60 14.03 -1.49
N GLY A 373 3.35 14.46 -1.69
CA GLY A 373 2.94 15.24 -2.85
C GLY A 373 2.86 14.49 -4.18
N VAL A 374 3.15 13.18 -4.22
CA VAL A 374 3.17 12.38 -5.46
C VAL A 374 2.18 11.24 -5.41
N ARG A 375 1.44 11.08 -6.51
CA ARG A 375 0.40 10.08 -6.68
C ARG A 375 0.66 9.24 -7.92
N ARG A 376 0.23 7.99 -7.87
CA ARG A 376 0.38 7.01 -8.95
C ARG A 376 -0.99 6.54 -9.40
N LEU A 377 -1.24 6.67 -10.69
CA LEU A 377 -2.29 5.93 -11.38
C LEU A 377 -1.71 4.62 -11.91
N GLU A 378 -2.41 3.51 -11.65
CA GLU A 378 -2.21 2.25 -12.36
C GLU A 378 -3.38 2.02 -13.32
N ALA A 379 -3.06 1.72 -14.58
CA ALA A 379 -4.05 1.51 -15.63
C ALA A 379 -3.67 0.34 -16.55
N LEU A 380 -4.66 -0.17 -17.26
CA LEU A 380 -4.50 -1.17 -18.31
C LEU A 380 -4.92 -0.59 -19.66
N VAL A 381 -4.39 -1.15 -20.75
CA VAL A 381 -4.74 -0.79 -22.12
C VAL A 381 -4.92 -2.02 -23.01
N GLY A 382 -5.82 -1.92 -23.98
CA GLY A 382 -6.00 -2.92 -25.03
C GLY A 382 -6.53 -4.25 -24.51
N ALA A 383 -5.88 -5.35 -24.91
CA ALA A 383 -6.33 -6.71 -24.59
C ALA A 383 -6.36 -6.99 -23.08
N ASP A 384 -5.39 -6.46 -22.33
CA ASP A 384 -5.30 -6.62 -20.89
C ASP A 384 -6.43 -5.88 -20.16
N ALA A 385 -6.74 -4.65 -20.59
CA ALA A 385 -7.89 -3.89 -20.09
C ALA A 385 -9.21 -4.61 -20.39
N TYR A 386 -9.40 -5.09 -21.61
CA TYR A 386 -10.58 -5.88 -21.97
C TYR A 386 -10.71 -7.15 -21.12
N THR A 387 -9.61 -7.89 -20.94
CA THR A 387 -9.59 -9.12 -20.13
C THR A 387 -9.94 -8.84 -18.68
N TYR A 388 -9.46 -7.74 -18.11
CA TYR A 388 -9.83 -7.28 -16.78
C TYR A 388 -11.34 -6.98 -16.68
N LEU A 389 -11.87 -6.14 -17.57
CA LEU A 389 -13.30 -5.78 -17.59
C LEU A 389 -14.21 -7.00 -17.82
N ALA A 390 -13.79 -7.95 -18.66
CA ALA A 390 -14.52 -9.19 -18.87
C ALA A 390 -14.58 -10.06 -17.59
N ARG A 391 -13.50 -10.09 -16.80
CA ARG A 391 -13.50 -10.78 -15.50
C ARG A 391 -14.42 -10.10 -14.49
N GLU A 392 -14.39 -8.76 -14.42
CA GLU A 392 -15.30 -8.00 -13.56
C GLU A 392 -16.77 -8.24 -13.94
N HIS A 393 -17.10 -8.28 -15.23
CA HIS A 393 -18.43 -8.62 -15.70
C HIS A 393 -18.87 -10.04 -15.28
N VAL A 394 -17.97 -11.04 -15.33
CA VAL A 394 -18.26 -12.39 -14.84
C VAL A 394 -18.49 -12.40 -13.33
N LEU A 395 -17.70 -11.64 -12.57
CA LEU A 395 -17.86 -11.52 -11.12
C LEU A 395 -19.22 -10.92 -10.75
N VAL A 396 -19.61 -9.81 -11.40
CA VAL A 396 -20.92 -9.18 -11.20
C VAL A 396 -22.05 -10.16 -11.52
N ASN A 397 -21.98 -10.89 -12.64
CA ASN A 397 -22.99 -11.90 -12.98
C ASN A 397 -23.08 -13.05 -11.96
N ARG A 398 -21.95 -13.44 -11.37
CA ARG A 398 -21.97 -14.43 -10.29
C ARG A 398 -22.67 -13.89 -9.04
N LEU A 399 -22.50 -12.62 -8.73
CA LEU A 399 -23.18 -11.98 -7.60
C LEU A 399 -24.69 -11.83 -7.86
N THR A 400 -25.10 -11.47 -9.08
CA THR A 400 -26.53 -11.41 -9.45
C THR A 400 -27.18 -12.78 -9.31
N ASP A 401 -26.50 -13.85 -9.74
CA ASP A 401 -26.97 -15.22 -9.59
C ASP A 401 -27.07 -15.69 -8.13
N LEU A 402 -26.10 -15.34 -7.28
CA LEU A 402 -26.08 -15.71 -5.86
C LEU A 402 -27.17 -14.97 -5.08
N LEU A 403 -27.35 -13.69 -5.35
CA LEU A 403 -28.27 -12.83 -4.60
C LEU A 403 -29.67 -12.79 -5.20
N LYS A 404 -29.85 -13.34 -6.41
CA LYS A 404 -31.10 -13.30 -7.19
C LYS A 404 -31.62 -11.87 -7.29
N ALA A 405 -30.76 -10.98 -7.78
CA ALA A 405 -31.02 -9.56 -7.98
C ALA A 405 -30.29 -9.05 -9.23
N PRO A 406 -30.86 -8.09 -9.98
CA PRO A 406 -30.16 -7.44 -11.10
C PRO A 406 -28.94 -6.64 -10.59
N SER A 407 -28.00 -6.36 -11.49
CA SER A 407 -26.73 -5.67 -11.19
C SER A 407 -26.91 -4.34 -10.47
N GLU A 408 -27.91 -3.57 -10.87
CA GLU A 408 -28.25 -2.24 -10.40
C GLU A 408 -28.74 -2.24 -8.95
N GLU A 409 -29.32 -3.37 -8.51
CA GLU A 409 -29.85 -3.55 -7.16
C GLU A 409 -28.89 -4.32 -6.24
N LEU A 410 -27.73 -4.75 -6.75
CA LEU A 410 -26.80 -5.61 -5.99
C LEU A 410 -26.37 -4.97 -4.67
N VAL A 411 -26.00 -3.69 -4.69
CA VAL A 411 -25.53 -2.97 -3.50
C VAL A 411 -26.63 -2.96 -2.44
N GLU A 412 -27.83 -2.49 -2.80
CA GLU A 412 -28.98 -2.46 -1.88
C GLU A 412 -29.33 -3.86 -1.35
N ARG A 413 -29.28 -4.89 -2.21
CA ARG A 413 -29.55 -6.27 -1.84
C ARG A 413 -28.52 -6.81 -0.84
N ILE A 414 -27.25 -6.48 -1.02
CA ILE A 414 -26.17 -6.85 -0.11
C ILE A 414 -26.36 -6.15 1.23
N GLU A 415 -26.58 -4.84 1.25
CA GLU A 415 -26.80 -4.06 2.46
C GLU A 415 -28.00 -4.59 3.26
N ARG A 416 -29.12 -4.87 2.59
CA ARG A 416 -30.31 -5.47 3.20
C ARG A 416 -30.02 -6.86 3.77
N THR A 417 -29.24 -7.68 3.07
CA THR A 417 -28.87 -9.02 3.54
C THR A 417 -27.97 -8.95 4.78
N ILE A 418 -27.00 -8.04 4.80
CA ILE A 418 -26.12 -7.80 5.96
C ILE A 418 -26.93 -7.28 7.15
N ALA A 419 -27.86 -6.35 6.93
CA ALA A 419 -28.74 -5.84 7.98
C ALA A 419 -29.62 -6.96 8.57
N ALA A 420 -30.27 -7.75 7.71
CA ALA A 420 -31.10 -8.88 8.13
C ALA A 420 -30.30 -9.94 8.90
N LEU A 421 -29.05 -10.21 8.50
CA LEU A 421 -28.16 -11.11 9.22
C LEU A 421 -27.87 -10.61 10.64
N LYS A 422 -27.52 -9.33 10.80
CA LYS A 422 -27.28 -8.71 12.11
C LYS A 422 -28.53 -8.73 13.00
N ASP A 423 -29.70 -8.48 12.43
CA ASP A 423 -30.97 -8.54 13.17
C ASP A 423 -31.29 -9.97 13.62
N ALA A 424 -31.11 -10.96 12.74
CA ALA A 424 -31.31 -12.37 13.05
C ALA A 424 -30.35 -12.86 14.15
N GLU A 425 -29.07 -12.46 14.09
CA GLU A 425 -28.08 -12.76 15.15
C GLU A 425 -28.49 -12.16 16.50
N ARG A 426 -28.97 -10.91 16.51
CA ARG A 426 -29.47 -10.26 17.72
C ARG A 426 -30.70 -10.96 18.28
N ASP A 427 -31.66 -11.34 17.44
CA ASP A 427 -32.87 -12.01 17.89
C ASP A 427 -32.59 -13.43 18.36
N LEU A 428 -31.64 -14.14 17.73
CA LEU A 428 -31.15 -15.43 18.20
C LEU A 428 -30.52 -15.31 19.61
N ALA A 429 -29.73 -14.26 19.86
CA ALA A 429 -29.16 -14.01 21.18
C ALA A 429 -30.27 -13.77 22.23
N LYS A 430 -31.29 -12.98 21.91
CA LYS A 430 -32.46 -12.76 22.80
C LYS A 430 -33.21 -14.06 23.09
N VAL A 431 -33.45 -14.90 22.08
CA VAL A 431 -34.15 -16.18 22.26
C VAL A 431 -33.34 -17.12 23.14
N LYS A 432 -32.01 -17.23 22.92
CA LYS A 432 -31.12 -18.03 23.77
C LYS A 432 -31.13 -17.55 25.23
N SER A 433 -31.04 -16.23 25.43
CA SER A 433 -31.12 -15.63 26.76
C SER A 433 -32.46 -15.91 27.44
N ALA A 434 -33.58 -15.76 26.72
CA ALA A 434 -34.91 -16.06 27.23
C ALA A 434 -35.09 -17.55 27.59
N GLN A 435 -34.54 -18.47 26.78
CA GLN A 435 -34.55 -19.91 27.07
C GLN A 435 -33.74 -20.25 28.32
N LEU A 436 -32.55 -19.68 28.48
CA LEU A 436 -31.72 -19.84 29.69
C LEU A 436 -32.47 -19.39 30.93
N VAL A 437 -33.13 -18.23 30.85
CA VAL A 437 -33.96 -17.69 31.93
C VAL A 437 -35.15 -18.59 32.25
N ALA A 438 -35.87 -19.10 31.23
CA ALA A 438 -37.03 -19.95 31.45
C ALA A 438 -36.66 -21.31 32.07
N GLY A 439 -35.48 -21.83 31.73
CA GLY A 439 -34.92 -23.06 32.30
C GLY A 439 -34.19 -22.89 33.63
N ILE A 440 -34.20 -21.68 34.23
CA ILE A 440 -33.36 -21.35 35.38
C ILE A 440 -33.59 -22.29 36.58
N ASP A 441 -34.83 -22.74 36.82
CA ASP A 441 -35.16 -23.70 37.88
C ASP A 441 -34.40 -25.02 37.75
N ALA A 442 -34.35 -25.55 36.53
CA ALA A 442 -33.64 -26.80 36.23
C ALA A 442 -32.11 -26.63 36.31
N ILE A 443 -31.60 -25.42 36.06
CA ILE A 443 -30.17 -25.11 36.05
C ILE A 443 -29.63 -24.92 37.46
N ILE A 444 -30.36 -24.21 38.34
CA ILE A 444 -29.82 -23.76 39.64
C ILE A 444 -30.30 -24.59 40.83
N GLY A 445 -31.44 -25.26 40.75
CA GLY A 445 -32.06 -25.99 41.85
C GLY A 445 -32.51 -25.12 43.05
N GLU A 446 -32.77 -25.75 44.20
CA GLU A 446 -33.34 -25.06 45.38
C GLU A 446 -32.32 -24.27 46.22
N GLY A 447 -31.02 -24.40 45.92
CA GLY A 447 -29.94 -23.79 46.69
C GLY A 447 -29.75 -24.46 48.06
N ARG A 448 -28.55 -24.34 48.62
CA ARG A 448 -28.17 -24.96 49.90
C ARG A 448 -28.26 -23.94 51.03
N GLU A 449 -28.62 -24.40 52.22
CA GLU A 449 -28.56 -23.58 53.44
C GLU A 449 -27.20 -23.79 54.12
N ILE A 450 -26.47 -22.69 54.35
CA ILE A 450 -25.22 -22.66 55.11
C ILE A 450 -25.38 -21.61 56.21
N GLY A 451 -25.63 -22.08 57.44
CA GLY A 451 -26.05 -21.21 58.54
C GLY A 451 -27.39 -20.54 58.21
N GLU A 452 -27.46 -19.21 58.33
CA GLU A 452 -28.66 -18.43 57.99
C GLU A 452 -28.71 -18.01 56.51
N VAL A 453 -27.72 -18.41 55.69
CA VAL A 453 -27.54 -17.93 54.32
C VAL A 453 -28.02 -18.98 53.32
N ARG A 454 -28.83 -18.57 52.34
CA ARG A 454 -29.11 -19.38 51.16
C ARG A 454 -28.01 -19.17 50.11
N VAL A 455 -27.40 -20.27 49.69
CA VAL A 455 -26.26 -20.29 48.76
C VAL A 455 -26.66 -21.03 47.48
N TRP A 456 -26.44 -20.40 46.32
CA TRP A 456 -26.45 -21.08 45.03
C TRP A 456 -25.04 -21.16 44.45
N ALA A 457 -24.66 -22.35 44.00
CA ALA A 457 -23.49 -22.58 43.18
C ALA A 457 -23.95 -23.38 41.96
N PHE A 458 -23.84 -22.80 40.76
CA PHE A 458 -24.33 -23.46 39.54
C PHE A 458 -23.39 -23.24 38.36
N GLU A 459 -23.34 -24.24 37.48
CA GLU A 459 -22.71 -24.12 36.17
C GLU A 459 -23.81 -23.97 35.11
N ALA A 460 -23.76 -22.88 34.36
CA ALA A 460 -24.69 -22.64 33.26
C ALA A 460 -24.37 -23.59 32.10
N PRO A 461 -25.35 -23.92 31.23
CA PRO A 461 -25.11 -24.74 30.06
C PRO A 461 -23.93 -24.25 29.21
N ALA A 462 -23.16 -25.19 28.64
CA ALA A 462 -22.02 -24.87 27.80
C ALA A 462 -22.39 -23.89 26.67
N GLY A 463 -21.53 -22.89 26.43
CA GLY A 463 -21.77 -21.81 25.46
C GLY A 463 -22.66 -20.66 25.97
N THR A 464 -23.00 -20.64 27.26
CA THR A 464 -23.64 -19.47 27.89
C THR A 464 -22.67 -18.29 27.93
N SER A 465 -23.09 -17.13 27.43
CA SER A 465 -22.25 -15.92 27.43
C SER A 465 -22.08 -15.36 28.84
N ALA A 466 -21.00 -14.61 29.08
CA ALA A 466 -20.79 -13.92 30.36
C ALA A 466 -21.93 -12.93 30.71
N GLY A 467 -22.55 -12.33 29.69
CA GLY A 467 -23.71 -11.44 29.84
C GLY A 467 -24.95 -12.20 30.32
N ASP A 468 -25.28 -13.32 29.68
CA ASP A 468 -26.40 -14.17 30.08
C ASP A 468 -26.20 -14.77 31.47
N LEU A 469 -24.97 -15.21 31.78
CA LEU A 469 -24.59 -15.68 33.12
C LEU A 469 -24.85 -14.60 34.18
N ARG A 470 -24.49 -13.35 33.88
CA ARG A 470 -24.77 -12.21 34.76
C ARG A 470 -26.27 -11.95 34.94
N GLU A 471 -27.06 -12.04 33.88
CA GLU A 471 -28.51 -11.87 33.97
C GLU A 471 -29.19 -12.98 34.78
N LEU A 472 -28.77 -14.23 34.59
CA LEU A 472 -29.20 -15.36 35.42
C LEU A 472 -28.91 -15.05 36.89
N ALA A 473 -27.69 -14.60 37.19
CA ALA A 473 -27.29 -14.29 38.55
C ALA A 473 -28.14 -13.20 39.23
N ILE A 474 -28.47 -12.14 38.50
CA ILE A 474 -29.36 -11.08 38.98
C ILE A 474 -30.76 -11.63 39.27
N LYS A 475 -31.29 -12.51 38.42
CA LYS A 475 -32.61 -13.13 38.62
C LYS A 475 -32.64 -14.07 39.81
N VAL A 476 -31.62 -14.93 39.98
CA VAL A 476 -31.53 -15.84 41.14
C VAL A 476 -31.46 -15.06 42.44
N ARG A 477 -30.66 -14.00 42.51
CA ARG A 477 -30.54 -13.13 43.69
C ARG A 477 -31.92 -12.64 44.19
N GLY A 478 -32.87 -12.43 43.29
CA GLY A 478 -34.22 -11.96 43.60
C GLY A 478 -35.27 -13.04 43.94
N ARG A 479 -34.91 -14.33 43.97
CA ARG A 479 -35.88 -15.44 44.15
C ARG A 479 -36.39 -15.64 45.57
N ASN A 480 -35.55 -15.38 46.56
CA ASN A 480 -35.93 -15.55 47.96
C ASN A 480 -36.52 -14.27 48.53
N ARG A 481 -37.20 -14.44 49.66
CA ARG A 481 -37.73 -13.30 50.41
C ARG A 481 -36.57 -12.36 50.81
N PRO A 482 -36.74 -11.03 50.69
CA PRO A 482 -35.65 -10.06 50.92
C PRO A 482 -34.96 -10.16 52.29
N GLU A 483 -35.65 -10.68 53.30
CA GLU A 483 -35.16 -10.88 54.66
C GLU A 483 -34.18 -12.05 54.82
N ILE A 484 -34.12 -12.97 53.86
CA ILE A 484 -33.17 -14.10 53.88
C ILE A 484 -31.86 -13.65 53.23
N PRO A 485 -30.68 -13.76 53.88
CA PRO A 485 -29.40 -13.52 53.21
C PRO A 485 -29.20 -14.49 52.04
N VAL A 486 -28.95 -13.96 50.84
CA VAL A 486 -28.76 -14.74 49.62
C VAL A 486 -27.41 -14.41 49.01
N VAL A 487 -26.65 -15.45 48.71
CA VAL A 487 -25.43 -15.38 47.92
C VAL A 487 -25.45 -16.40 46.79
N LEU A 488 -24.76 -16.05 45.72
CA LEU A 488 -24.69 -16.84 44.51
C LEU A 488 -23.26 -16.79 43.95
N ILE A 489 -22.81 -17.93 43.44
CA ILE A 489 -21.71 -18.03 42.48
C ILE A 489 -22.17 -18.86 41.26
N GLY A 490 -21.97 -18.33 40.05
CA GLY A 490 -22.29 -19.01 38.81
C GLY A 490 -21.07 -19.09 37.89
N SER A 491 -20.96 -20.16 37.10
CA SER A 491 -19.94 -20.29 36.05
C SER A 491 -20.55 -20.53 34.68
N ALA A 492 -19.83 -20.18 33.62
CA ALA A 492 -20.13 -20.59 32.24
C ALA A 492 -18.83 -20.86 31.49
N ILE A 493 -18.81 -21.91 30.68
CA ILE A 493 -17.65 -22.29 29.86
C ILE A 493 -17.95 -21.97 28.41
N THR A 494 -17.10 -21.15 27.80
CA THR A 494 -17.12 -20.82 26.36
C THR A 494 -15.69 -20.77 25.85
N ASP A 495 -15.40 -21.43 24.73
CA ASP A 495 -14.08 -21.45 24.08
C ASP A 495 -12.92 -21.76 25.04
N GLU A 496 -13.06 -22.82 25.83
CA GLU A 496 -12.07 -23.28 26.83
C GLU A 496 -11.72 -22.24 27.93
N LYS A 497 -12.54 -21.22 28.10
CA LYS A 497 -12.42 -20.23 29.17
C LYS A 497 -13.62 -20.27 30.10
N VAL A 498 -13.37 -20.02 31.37
CA VAL A 498 -14.41 -19.91 32.40
C VAL A 498 -14.76 -18.46 32.61
N SER A 499 -16.04 -18.13 32.50
CA SER A 499 -16.64 -16.91 33.05
C SER A 499 -17.28 -17.23 34.40
N MET A 500 -17.11 -16.34 35.38
CA MET A 500 -17.65 -16.45 36.72
C MET A 500 -18.44 -15.20 37.08
N VAL A 501 -19.55 -15.37 37.78
CA VAL A 501 -20.35 -14.27 38.35
C VAL A 501 -20.67 -14.57 39.80
N ALA A 502 -20.59 -13.56 40.65
CA ALA A 502 -21.09 -13.60 42.02
C ALA A 502 -22.17 -12.55 42.23
N ALA A 503 -23.20 -12.87 43.00
CA ALA A 503 -24.23 -11.92 43.39
C ALA A 503 -24.60 -12.09 44.88
N ALA A 504 -24.91 -10.98 45.54
CA ALA A 504 -25.33 -10.96 46.94
C ALA A 504 -26.50 -9.99 47.11
N ASN A 505 -27.50 -10.34 47.92
CA ASN A 505 -28.59 -9.43 48.28
C ASN A 505 -28.18 -8.51 49.46
N PRO A 506 -28.93 -7.43 49.75
CA PRO A 506 -28.57 -6.49 50.82
C PRO A 506 -28.33 -7.15 52.17
N ARG A 507 -29.12 -8.17 52.53
CA ARG A 507 -28.98 -8.87 53.81
C ARG A 507 -27.69 -9.69 53.88
N ALA A 508 -27.27 -10.33 52.79
CA ALA A 508 -25.96 -10.99 52.73
C ALA A 508 -24.80 -9.99 52.82
N ILE A 509 -24.94 -8.81 52.21
CA ILE A 509 -23.95 -7.74 52.27
C ILE A 509 -23.80 -7.22 53.71
N GLU A 510 -24.89 -7.08 54.47
CA GLU A 510 -24.87 -6.71 55.89
C GLU A 510 -24.11 -7.74 56.76
N LEU A 511 -24.12 -9.01 56.37
CA LEU A 511 -23.31 -10.07 56.97
C LEU A 511 -21.85 -10.09 56.46
N GLY A 512 -21.46 -9.09 55.67
CA GLY A 512 -20.14 -8.95 55.05
C GLY A 512 -19.91 -9.85 53.84
N LEU A 513 -20.91 -10.62 53.38
CA LEU A 513 -20.81 -11.56 52.27
C LEU A 513 -21.03 -10.84 50.93
N THR A 514 -20.08 -10.00 50.53
CA THR A 514 -20.19 -9.23 49.28
C THR A 514 -19.88 -10.06 48.04
N ALA A 515 -20.48 -9.71 46.91
CA ALA A 515 -20.24 -10.36 45.62
C ALA A 515 -18.76 -10.29 45.20
N SER A 516 -18.10 -9.14 45.39
CA SER A 516 -16.67 -9.00 45.13
C SER A 516 -15.81 -9.92 46.00
N TRP A 517 -16.18 -10.11 47.27
CA TRP A 517 -15.48 -11.04 48.16
C TRP A 517 -15.64 -12.50 47.70
N LEU A 518 -16.88 -12.92 47.38
CA LEU A 518 -17.19 -14.25 46.88
C LEU A 518 -16.45 -14.54 45.56
N LEU A 519 -16.49 -13.59 44.62
CA LEU A 519 -15.84 -13.72 43.32
C LEU A 519 -14.33 -13.90 43.46
N ASN A 520 -13.66 -13.10 44.31
CA ASN A 520 -12.22 -13.20 44.50
C ASN A 520 -11.79 -14.58 45.03
N ILE A 521 -12.60 -15.20 45.89
CA ILE A 521 -12.37 -16.56 46.36
C ILE A 521 -12.55 -17.57 45.21
N ALA A 522 -13.62 -17.41 44.44
CA ALA A 522 -13.92 -18.31 43.31
C ALA A 522 -12.83 -18.25 42.22
N LEU A 523 -12.31 -17.05 41.92
CA LEU A 523 -11.29 -16.83 40.89
C LEU A 523 -9.96 -17.53 41.20
N ALA A 524 -9.64 -17.76 42.48
CA ALA A 524 -8.47 -18.56 42.88
C ALA A 524 -8.59 -20.03 42.43
N GLY A 525 -9.82 -20.55 42.28
CA GLY A 525 -10.07 -21.89 41.78
C GLY A 525 -9.84 -22.02 40.27
N VAL A 526 -10.13 -20.96 39.51
CA VAL A 526 -10.09 -20.96 38.03
C VAL A 526 -8.88 -20.20 37.44
N GLY A 527 -7.92 -19.80 38.28
CA GLY A 527 -6.71 -19.06 37.84
C GLY A 527 -7.03 -17.69 37.22
N GLY A 528 -8.12 -17.06 37.66
CA GLY A 528 -8.74 -15.92 36.98
C GLY A 528 -8.56 -14.57 37.64
N ARG A 529 -9.05 -13.52 36.97
CA ARG A 529 -9.18 -12.15 37.50
C ARG A 529 -10.58 -11.61 37.23
N GLY A 530 -11.00 -10.62 38.02
CA GLY A 530 -12.32 -10.03 37.92
C GLY A 530 -12.52 -8.88 38.91
N GLY A 531 -13.72 -8.33 38.93
CA GLY A 531 -14.09 -7.23 39.80
C GLY A 531 -15.57 -6.90 39.75
N GLY A 532 -16.03 -6.05 40.65
CA GLY A 532 -17.43 -5.66 40.73
C GLY A 532 -17.79 -4.85 41.97
N LYS A 533 -19.09 -4.69 42.16
CA LYS A 533 -19.69 -4.03 43.32
C LYS A 533 -20.06 -5.07 44.37
N ASP A 534 -20.46 -4.61 45.55
CA ASP A 534 -20.81 -5.50 46.66
C ASP A 534 -22.01 -6.39 46.38
N ASP A 535 -22.90 -6.00 45.46
CA ASP A 535 -24.12 -6.74 45.11
C ASP A 535 -23.97 -7.63 43.86
N LEU A 536 -22.96 -7.36 43.02
CA LEU A 536 -22.71 -8.07 41.78
C LEU A 536 -21.27 -7.90 41.28
N ALA A 537 -20.59 -9.01 41.02
CA ALA A 537 -19.22 -9.03 40.51
C ALA A 537 -19.02 -10.11 39.44
N GLN A 538 -18.10 -9.86 38.50
CA GLN A 538 -17.82 -10.77 37.39
C GLN A 538 -16.32 -10.88 37.11
N GLY A 539 -15.91 -12.05 36.61
CA GLY A 539 -14.52 -12.34 36.26
C GLY A 539 -14.40 -13.59 35.42
N GLY A 540 -13.18 -14.03 35.16
CA GLY A 540 -12.94 -15.26 34.43
C GLY A 540 -11.50 -15.70 34.48
N GLY A 541 -11.25 -16.93 34.06
CA GLY A 541 -9.93 -17.56 34.08
C GLY A 541 -9.82 -18.73 33.10
N PRO A 542 -8.58 -19.19 32.83
CA PRO A 542 -8.31 -20.25 31.86
C PRO A 542 -8.54 -21.68 32.41
N GLU A 543 -8.64 -21.87 33.72
CA GLU A 543 -8.67 -23.22 34.31
C GLU A 543 -10.09 -23.79 34.40
N VAL A 544 -10.56 -24.41 33.30
CA VAL A 544 -11.91 -25.02 33.22
C VAL A 544 -12.14 -26.09 34.27
N GLY A 545 -11.15 -26.93 34.56
CA GLY A 545 -11.23 -27.95 35.62
C GLY A 545 -11.32 -27.38 37.05
N GLY A 546 -11.12 -26.06 37.21
CA GLY A 546 -11.12 -25.37 38.49
C GLY A 546 -12.50 -24.99 39.04
N VAL A 547 -13.58 -25.12 38.25
CA VAL A 547 -14.94 -24.65 38.60
C VAL A 547 -15.46 -25.32 39.89
N ALA A 548 -15.41 -26.64 39.98
CA ALA A 548 -15.87 -27.36 41.17
C ALA A 548 -15.10 -26.96 42.44
N LYS A 549 -13.78 -26.74 42.30
CA LYS A 549 -12.93 -26.23 43.38
C LYS A 549 -13.30 -24.81 43.78
N ALA A 550 -13.58 -23.95 42.80
CA ALA A 550 -14.01 -22.57 43.05
C ALA A 550 -15.31 -22.52 43.87
N PHE A 551 -16.31 -23.34 43.53
CA PHE A 551 -17.56 -23.44 44.29
C PHE A 551 -17.34 -23.94 45.72
N ALA A 552 -16.55 -25.01 45.89
CA ALA A 552 -16.24 -25.55 47.22
C ALA A 552 -15.51 -24.53 48.12
N LEU A 553 -14.58 -23.75 47.56
CA LEU A 553 -13.88 -22.69 48.30
C LEU A 553 -14.83 -21.59 48.79
N VAL A 554 -15.79 -21.20 47.94
CA VAL A 554 -16.79 -20.19 48.31
C VAL A 554 -17.71 -20.71 49.41
N GLU A 555 -18.25 -21.93 49.28
CA GLU A 555 -19.11 -22.54 50.29
C GLU A 555 -18.39 -22.66 51.65
N ALA A 556 -17.14 -23.13 51.66
CA ALA A 556 -16.35 -23.25 52.89
C ALA A 556 -16.06 -21.89 53.54
N ALA A 557 -15.81 -20.85 52.73
CA ALA A 557 -15.57 -19.50 53.24
C ALA A 557 -16.83 -18.89 53.87
N ILE A 558 -18.01 -19.16 53.30
CA ILE A 558 -19.30 -18.75 53.88
C ILE A 558 -19.52 -19.47 55.22
N ALA A 559 -19.34 -20.79 55.27
CA ALA A 559 -19.51 -21.58 56.49
C ALA A 559 -18.65 -21.06 57.65
N LYS A 560 -17.37 -20.80 57.37
CA LYS A 560 -16.42 -20.24 58.35
C LYS A 560 -16.85 -18.88 58.90
N ARG A 561 -17.51 -18.03 58.09
CA ARG A 561 -18.02 -16.72 58.52
C ARG A 561 -19.32 -16.82 59.32
N GLN A 562 -20.11 -17.86 59.09
CA GLN A 562 -21.36 -18.12 59.82
C GLN A 562 -21.13 -18.86 61.15
N GLY A 563 -19.87 -19.09 61.55
CA GLY A 563 -19.53 -19.73 62.83
C GLY A 563 -19.51 -21.27 62.80
N GLY A 564 -19.40 -21.87 61.61
CA GLY A 564 -19.21 -23.31 61.40
C GLY A 564 -17.77 -23.72 61.15
#